data_AF-A0A522RS12-F1
#
_entry.id   AF-A0A522RS12-F1
#
_cell.length_a   1.000
_cell.length_b   1.000
_cell.length_c   1.000
_cell.angle_alpha   90.00
_cell.angle_beta   90.00
_cell.angle_gamma   90.00
#
_symmetry.space_group_name_H-M   'P 1'
#
loop_
_entity.id
_entity.type
_entity.pdbx_description
1 polymer ?
#
loop_
_entity_poly.entity_id
_entity_poly.type
_entity_poly.pdbx_seq_one_letter_code
_entity_poly.pdbx_strand_id
1 'polypeptide(L)' 'MKGKRWLILALVIILLLAVAFVWLSSDPGFVLIRFHGWRIEATVVGAVAILIAAWIA' A
#
# COMPACT_ATOMS: atom_id res chain seq x y z
N MET A 1 -18.44 11.62 -11.72
CA MET A 1 -17.81 12.40 -10.61
C MET A 1 -17.99 11.79 -9.21
N LYS A 2 -18.99 10.93 -8.93
CA LYS A 2 -19.13 10.26 -7.61
C LYS A 2 -18.07 9.16 -7.36
N GLY A 3 -17.68 8.37 -8.37
CA GLY A 3 -16.71 7.28 -8.22
C GLY A 3 -15.31 7.71 -7.77
N LYS A 4 -14.81 8.86 -8.23
CA LYS A 4 -13.47 9.37 -7.85
C LYS A 4 -13.37 9.69 -6.35
N ARG A 5 -14.44 10.20 -5.72
CA ARG A 5 -14.43 10.48 -4.28
C ARG A 5 -14.32 9.20 -3.45
N TRP A 6 -15.05 8.16 -3.84
CA TRP A 6 -14.96 6.85 -3.17
C TRP A 6 -13.60 6.20 -3.34
N LEU A 7 -12.97 6.36 -4.52
CA LEU A 7 -11.63 5.84 -4.76
C LEU A 7 -10.58 6.53 -3.89
N ILE A 8 -10.65 7.86 -3.76
CA ILE A 8 -9.77 8.61 -2.85
C ILE A 8 -9.97 8.17 -1.41
N LEU A 9 -11.22 8.00 -0.97
CA LEU A 9 -11.54 7.61 0.40
C LEU A 9 -11.05 6.19 0.71
N ALA A 10 -11.20 5.26 -0.23
CA ALA A 10 -10.63 3.91 -0.13
C ALA A 10 -9.10 3.95 -0.04
N LEU A 11 -8.44 4.77 -0.84
CA LEU A 11 -6.99 4.93 -0.82
C LEU A 11 -6.49 5.42 0.56
N VAL A 12 -7.21 6.40 1.15
CA VAL A 12 -6.90 6.93 2.48
C VAL A 12 -7.09 5.87 3.57
N ILE A 13 -8.17 5.09 3.51
CA ILE A 13 -8.41 4.00 4.48
C ILE A 13 -7.31 2.95 4.40
N ILE A 14 -6.92 2.53 3.19
CA ILE A 14 -5.84 1.55 3.00
C ILE A 14 -4.53 2.09 3.57
N LEU A 15 -4.22 3.37 3.34
CA LEU A 15 -3.03 4.00 3.88
C LEU A 15 -3.02 3.99 5.42
N LEU A 16 -4.15 4.33 6.05
CA LEU A 16 -4.29 4.32 7.51
C LEU A 16 -4.13 2.91 8.09
N LEU A 17 -4.75 1.90 7.46
CA LEU A 17 -4.62 0.51 7.88
C LEU A 17 -3.18 0.01 7.73
N ALA A 18 -2.50 0.37 6.64
CA ALA A 18 -1.10 0.02 6.44
C ALA A 18 -0.22 0.63 7.53
N VAL A 19 -0.38 1.93 7.84
CA VAL A 19 0.39 2.60 8.88
C VAL A 19 0.10 2.01 10.26
N ALA A 20 -1.17 1.78 10.60
CA ALA A 20 -1.56 1.16 11.86
C ALA A 20 -0.99 -0.26 12.01
N PHE A 21 -0.97 -1.04 10.93
CA PHE A 21 -0.37 -2.37 10.91
C PHE A 21 1.15 -2.32 11.17
N VAL A 22 1.88 -1.43 10.49
CA VAL A 22 3.33 -1.27 10.72
C VAL A 22 3.64 -0.87 12.15
N TRP A 23 2.84 0.01 12.75
CA TRP A 23 3.04 0.47 14.12
C TRP A 23 2.67 -0.56 15.19
N LEU A 24 1.66 -1.39 14.93
CA LEU A 24 1.15 -2.36 15.91
C LEU A 24 1.90 -3.69 15.86
N SER A 25 2.50 -4.04 14.72
CA SER A 25 3.26 -5.27 14.56
C SER A 25 4.68 -5.14 15.10
N SER A 26 5.05 -6.03 16.03
CA SER A 26 6.43 -6.14 16.54
C SER A 26 7.43 -6.57 15.47
N ASP A 27 6.98 -7.31 14.45
CA ASP A 27 7.73 -7.65 13.25
C ASP A 27 6.77 -7.66 12.04
N PRO A 28 6.58 -6.53 11.33
CA PRO A 28 5.55 -6.40 10.29
C PRO A 28 5.83 -7.21 9.00
N GLY A 29 7.01 -7.82 8.89
CA GLY A 29 7.45 -8.54 7.69
C GLY A 29 7.71 -7.60 6.52
N PHE A 30 8.96 -7.59 6.04
CA PHE A 30 9.37 -6.76 4.91
C PHE A 30 9.53 -7.60 3.66
N VAL A 31 9.15 -7.00 2.52
CA VAL A 31 9.28 -7.58 1.19
C VAL A 31 9.92 -6.58 0.26
N LEU A 32 10.78 -7.10 -0.62
CA LEU A 32 11.42 -6.31 -1.65
C LEU A 32 10.57 -6.36 -2.92
N ILE A 33 10.03 -5.21 -3.31
CA ILE A 33 9.31 -5.04 -4.56
C ILE A 33 10.30 -4.59 -5.64
N ARG A 34 10.32 -5.30 -6.77
CA ARG A 34 11.14 -4.92 -7.92
C ARG A 34 10.25 -4.57 -9.11
N PHE A 35 10.28 -3.31 -9.53
CA PHE A 35 9.46 -2.79 -10.63
C PHE A 35 10.34 -2.09 -11.65
N HIS A 36 10.51 -2.66 -12.84
CA HIS A 36 11.20 -2.03 -13.98
C HIS A 36 12.56 -1.37 -13.65
N GLY A 37 13.38 -2.03 -12.82
CA GLY A 37 14.68 -1.54 -12.37
C GLY A 37 14.69 -0.84 -11.01
N TRP A 38 13.52 -0.44 -10.50
CA TRP A 38 13.36 0.10 -9.15
C TRP A 38 13.33 -1.02 -8.11
N ARG A 39 13.95 -0.78 -6.95
CA ARG A 39 13.84 -1.63 -5.76
C ARG A 39 13.25 -0.82 -4.63
N ILE A 40 12.14 -1.29 -4.09
CA ILE A 40 11.44 -0.66 -2.97
C ILE A 40 11.29 -1.73 -1.89
N GLU A 41 11.84 -1.46 -0.71
CA GLU A 41 11.58 -2.28 0.47
C GLU A 41 10.35 -1.74 1.18
N ALA A 42 9.34 -2.58 1.34
CA ALA A 42 8.08 -2.20 1.96
C ALA A 42 7.57 -3.33 2.84
N THR A 43 6.71 -3.02 3.80
CA THR A 43 5.98 -4.06 4.54
C THR A 43 5.05 -4.82 3.60
N VAL A 44 4.65 -6.04 3.96
CA VAL A 44 3.73 -6.85 3.13
C VAL A 44 2.47 -6.06 2.77
N VAL A 45 1.89 -5.33 3.73
CA VAL A 45 0.71 -4.49 3.49
C VAL A 45 1.03 -3.33 2.54
N GLY A 46 2.17 -2.64 2.73
CA GLY A 46 2.62 -1.59 1.82
C GLY A 46 2.84 -2.11 0.40
N ALA A 47 3.37 -3.33 0.26
CA ALA A 47 3.59 -3.94 -1.04
C ALA A 47 2.29 -4.28 -1.77
N VAL A 48 1.29 -4.81 -1.07
CA VAL A 48 -0.05 -5.04 -1.63
C VAL A 48 -0.69 -3.72 -2.05
N ALA A 49 -0.56 -2.67 -1.25
CA ALA A 49 -1.08 -1.34 -1.59
C ALA A 49 -0.42 -0.77 -2.86
N ILE A 50 0.91 -0.88 -2.99
CA ILE A 50 1.64 -0.48 -4.20
C ILE A 50 1.16 -1.26 -5.42
N LEU A 51 0.94 -2.57 -5.29
CA LEU A 51 0.46 -3.44 -6.37
C LEU A 51 -0.95 -3.04 -6.84
N ILE A 52 -1.86 -2.76 -5.90
CA ILE A 52 -3.21 -2.27 -6.21
C ILE A 52 -3.15 -0.90 -6.90
N ALA A 53 -2.32 0.01 -6.39
CA ALA A 53 -2.14 1.33 -7.00
C ALA A 53 -1.59 1.21 -8.43
N ALA A 54 -0.61 0.35 -8.66
CA ALA A 54 -0.02 0.09 -9.97
C ALA A 54 -1.02 -0.56 -10.95
N TRP A 55 -1.99 -1.33 -10.45
CA TRP A 55 -3.04 -1.95 -11.28
C TRP A 55 -4.14 -0.96 -11.70
N ILE A 56 -4.43 0.02 -10.86
CA ILE A 56 -5.49 1.02 -11.10
C ILE A 56 -4.98 2.22 -11.91
N ALA A 57 -3.67 2.49 -11.86
CA ALA A 57 -2.99 3.54 -12.63
C ALA A 57 -2.86 3.18 -14.12
#